data_AF-A0A838MZR6-F1
#
_entry.id   AF-A0A838MZR6-F1
#
_cell.length_a   1.000
_cell.length_b   1.000
_cell.length_c   1.000
_cell.angle_alpha   90.00
_cell.angle_beta   90.00
_cell.angle_gamma   90.00
#
_symmetry.space_group_name_H-M   'P 1'
#
loop_
_entity.id
_entity.type
_entity.pdbx_description
1 polymer ?
#
loop_
_entity_poly.entity_id
_entity_poly.type
_entity_poly.pdbx_seq_one_letter_code
_entity_poly.pdbx_strand_id
1 'polypeptide(L)'
;VSANLFSPINVGTPKKNANGAQVASGTLSLKDGKFSKLAITPVQTLTLMKKGSYTVSECYVPEGQRMVQVSAEPPAESGTDAWAWADGVTDFKLKDSASKTYDVRGAFAKVRSGREDRMVATYDASAPISGLSRDENRPTDVYLAFIVPTGTQLTSLDFKGQAIQQFQLAVQ
;
A
#
# COMPACT_ATOMS: atom_id res chain seq x y z
N VAL A 1 -12.92 -0.53 -2.88
CA VAL A 1 -12.16 -1.75 -3.23
C VAL A 1 -11.32 -1.42 -4.46
N SER A 2 -9.99 -1.56 -4.40
CA SER A 2 -9.09 -1.22 -5.50
C SER A 2 -7.77 -1.99 -5.36
N ALA A 3 -7.28 -2.56 -6.46
CA ALA A 3 -5.96 -3.19 -6.52
C ALA A 3 -4.88 -2.27 -7.12
N ASN A 4 -5.20 -1.00 -7.42
CA ASN A 4 -4.26 -0.09 -8.04
C ASN A 4 -3.49 0.75 -7.01
N LEU A 5 -2.20 0.94 -7.24
CA LEU A 5 -1.42 2.00 -6.60
C LEU A 5 -1.94 3.37 -7.03
N PHE A 6 -1.73 4.39 -6.18
CA PHE A 6 -2.04 5.78 -6.51
C PHE A 6 -1.20 6.35 -7.67
N SER A 7 -0.14 5.63 -8.07
CA SER A 7 0.75 6.01 -9.15
C SER A 7 1.36 4.77 -9.80
N PRO A 8 1.35 4.64 -11.15
CA PRO A 8 2.10 3.59 -11.81
C PRO A 8 3.61 3.73 -11.58
N ILE A 9 4.31 2.60 -11.75
CA ILE A 9 5.76 2.48 -11.69
C ILE A 9 6.23 1.80 -12.97
N ASN A 10 7.22 2.38 -13.63
CA ASN A 10 7.90 1.72 -14.73
C ASN A 10 8.82 0.64 -14.17
N VAL A 11 8.56 -0.60 -14.58
CA VAL A 11 9.29 -1.79 -14.10
C VAL A 11 10.53 -2.12 -14.96
N GLY A 12 10.81 -1.33 -15.99
CA GLY A 12 11.99 -1.46 -16.85
C GLY A 12 11.98 -2.70 -17.75
N THR A 13 10.89 -3.47 -17.77
CA THR A 13 10.83 -4.76 -18.46
C THR A 13 9.43 -5.07 -18.99
N PRO A 14 9.30 -5.68 -20.18
CA PRO A 14 8.03 -6.20 -20.66
C PRO A 14 7.61 -7.53 -19.99
N LYS A 15 8.47 -8.12 -19.14
CA LYS A 15 8.20 -9.41 -18.51
C LYS A 15 7.01 -9.31 -17.57
N LYS A 16 6.01 -10.18 -17.77
CA LYS A 16 4.84 -10.29 -16.86
C LYS A 16 5.17 -10.95 -15.53
N ASN A 17 6.22 -11.78 -15.49
CA ASN A 17 6.68 -12.46 -14.30
C ASN A 17 8.14 -12.09 -14.04
N ALA A 18 8.43 -11.61 -12.83
CA ALA A 18 9.76 -11.23 -12.39
C ALA A 18 9.84 -11.46 -10.89
N ASN A 19 10.99 -11.90 -10.38
CA ASN A 19 11.19 -12.06 -8.94
C ASN A 19 12.40 -11.23 -8.52
N GLY A 20 12.19 -10.28 -7.61
CA GLY A 20 13.26 -9.42 -7.08
C GLY A 20 13.91 -8.52 -8.12
N ALA A 21 13.17 -8.05 -9.12
CA ALA A 21 13.67 -7.05 -10.06
C ALA A 21 14.02 -5.76 -9.32
N GLN A 22 15.14 -5.15 -9.69
CA GLN A 22 15.59 -3.88 -9.13
C GLN A 22 15.20 -2.73 -10.05
N VAL A 23 14.69 -1.67 -9.43
CA VAL A 23 14.50 -0.37 -10.04
C VAL A 23 15.26 0.67 -9.22
N ALA A 24 15.47 1.86 -9.75
CA ALA A 24 16.22 2.90 -9.04
C ALA A 24 15.61 3.28 -7.68
N SER A 25 14.30 3.08 -7.49
CA SER A 25 13.60 3.36 -6.24
C SER A 25 13.39 2.12 -5.34
N GLY A 26 13.94 0.95 -5.66
CA GLY A 26 13.82 -0.23 -4.79
C GLY A 26 13.67 -1.56 -5.53
N THR A 27 12.93 -2.49 -4.94
CA THR A 27 12.74 -3.84 -5.47
C THR A 27 11.28 -4.18 -5.69
N LEU A 28 11.02 -5.04 -6.67
CA LEU A 28 9.67 -5.49 -7.01
C LEU A 28 9.68 -6.93 -7.53
N SER A 29 8.56 -7.62 -7.32
CA SER A 29 8.25 -8.88 -7.98
C SER A 29 6.94 -8.73 -8.74
N LEU A 30 6.88 -9.32 -9.93
CA LEU A 30 5.71 -9.34 -10.79
C LEU A 30 5.15 -10.75 -10.89
N LYS A 31 3.83 -10.84 -10.84
CA LYS A 31 3.06 -12.02 -11.20
C LYS A 31 1.93 -11.61 -12.13
N ASP A 32 1.87 -12.20 -13.31
CA ASP A 32 0.86 -11.92 -14.34
C ASP A 32 0.75 -10.43 -14.73
N GLY A 33 1.89 -9.72 -14.70
CA GLY A 33 1.98 -8.29 -15.01
C GLY A 33 1.57 -7.37 -13.87
N LYS A 34 1.34 -7.90 -12.66
CA LYS A 34 0.92 -7.15 -11.47
C LYS A 34 1.95 -7.30 -10.36
N PHE A 35 2.05 -6.33 -9.45
CA PHE A 35 2.99 -6.39 -8.32
C PHE A 35 2.61 -7.48 -7.33
N SER A 36 3.40 -8.53 -7.20
CA SER A 36 3.22 -9.56 -6.16
C SER A 36 4.00 -9.22 -4.89
N LYS A 37 5.11 -8.49 -5.03
CA LYS A 37 5.85 -7.85 -3.94
C LYS A 37 6.37 -6.49 -4.40
N LEU A 38 6.45 -5.55 -3.47
CA LEU A 38 6.94 -4.19 -3.73
C LEU A 38 7.66 -3.66 -2.48
N ALA A 39 8.83 -3.08 -2.67
CA ALA A 39 9.54 -2.32 -1.64
C ALA A 39 10.19 -1.10 -2.30
N ILE A 40 9.58 0.06 -2.13
CA ILE A 40 9.95 1.32 -2.78
C ILE A 40 10.34 2.35 -1.72
N THR A 41 11.46 3.00 -1.96
CA THR A 41 11.97 4.15 -1.22
C THR A 41 11.81 5.43 -2.06
N PRO A 42 11.73 6.61 -1.42
CA PRO A 42 11.38 7.85 -2.10
C PRO A 42 12.61 8.52 -2.72
N VAL A 43 13.36 7.75 -3.51
CA VAL A 43 14.57 8.22 -4.21
C VAL A 43 14.20 8.98 -5.48
N GLN A 44 13.21 8.50 -6.24
CA GLN A 44 12.75 9.17 -7.46
C GLN A 44 11.40 9.85 -7.27
N THR A 45 11.15 10.85 -8.11
CA THR A 45 9.84 11.51 -8.23
C THR A 45 8.83 10.61 -8.91
N LEU A 46 7.55 10.78 -8.61
CA LEU A 46 6.47 10.06 -9.30
C LEU A 46 6.50 10.29 -10.81
N THR A 47 6.86 11.49 -11.25
CA THR A 47 7.01 11.82 -12.68
C THR A 47 8.07 10.94 -13.35
N LEU A 48 9.23 10.74 -12.70
CA LEU A 48 10.28 9.87 -13.21
C LEU A 48 9.91 8.40 -13.11
N MET A 49 9.27 7.98 -12.02
CA MET A 49 8.82 6.60 -11.84
C MET A 49 7.85 6.16 -12.93
N LYS A 50 7.00 7.05 -13.43
CA LYS A 50 6.04 6.76 -14.52
C LYS A 50 6.66 6.79 -15.92
N LYS A 51 7.89 7.28 -16.09
CA LYS A 51 8.47 7.54 -17.40
C LYS A 51 8.88 6.24 -18.11
N GLY A 52 8.39 6.01 -19.33
CA GLY A 52 8.75 4.92 -20.24
C GLY A 52 7.61 3.92 -20.51
N SER A 53 7.89 2.84 -21.23
CA SER A 53 6.84 2.04 -21.90
C SER A 53 6.27 0.88 -21.08
N TYR A 54 6.82 0.58 -19.90
CA TYR A 54 6.49 -0.62 -19.13
C TYR A 54 5.97 -0.25 -17.74
N THR A 55 4.89 0.52 -17.70
CA THR A 55 4.27 0.95 -16.44
C THR A 55 3.29 -0.09 -15.91
N VAL A 56 3.41 -0.40 -14.62
CA VAL A 56 2.47 -1.24 -13.88
C VAL A 56 1.88 -0.41 -12.74
N SER A 57 0.57 -0.47 -12.56
CA SER A 57 -0.14 0.16 -11.42
C SER A 57 -0.85 -0.84 -10.54
N GLU A 58 -1.08 -2.06 -11.01
CA GLU A 58 -1.93 -3.03 -10.33
C GLU A 58 -1.10 -3.96 -9.45
N CYS A 59 -1.60 -4.21 -8.24
CA CYS A 59 -1.10 -5.23 -7.33
C CYS A 59 -1.78 -6.57 -7.61
N TYR A 60 -1.01 -7.65 -7.57
CA TYR A 60 -1.52 -9.00 -7.70
C TYR A 60 -2.34 -9.35 -6.46
N VAL A 61 -3.60 -9.71 -6.66
CA VAL A 61 -4.47 -10.24 -5.59
C VAL A 61 -4.73 -11.72 -5.88
N PRO A 62 -4.58 -12.63 -4.90
CA PRO A 62 -4.92 -14.03 -5.08
C PRO A 62 -6.37 -14.24 -5.53
N GLU A 63 -6.61 -15.34 -6.25
CA GLU A 63 -7.95 -15.72 -6.68
C GLU A 63 -8.91 -15.87 -5.49
N GLY A 64 -10.18 -15.50 -5.69
CA GLY A 64 -11.20 -15.48 -4.65
C GLY A 64 -11.05 -14.34 -3.63
N GLN A 65 -10.02 -13.50 -3.75
CA GLN A 65 -9.77 -12.37 -2.85
C GLN A 65 -9.85 -11.03 -3.60
N ARG A 66 -9.92 -9.95 -2.82
CA ARG A 66 -9.94 -8.55 -3.25
C ARG A 66 -9.01 -7.72 -2.39
N MET A 67 -8.47 -6.66 -2.99
CA MET A 67 -7.74 -5.65 -2.24
C MET A 67 -8.69 -4.55 -1.77
N VAL A 68 -8.72 -4.34 -0.47
CA VAL A 68 -9.36 -3.19 0.18
C VAL A 68 -8.27 -2.22 0.56
N GLN A 69 -8.35 -0.99 0.04
CA GLN A 69 -7.46 0.09 0.42
C GLN A 69 -8.21 1.08 1.29
N VAL A 70 -7.62 1.44 2.43
CA VAL A 70 -8.06 2.54 3.27
C VAL A 70 -7.12 3.72 3.03
N SER A 71 -7.65 4.84 2.55
CA SER A 71 -6.92 6.09 2.38
C SER A 71 -7.13 6.99 3.60
N ALA A 72 -6.07 7.67 4.03
CA ALA A 72 -6.13 8.69 5.06
C ALA A 72 -5.10 9.80 4.80
N GLU A 73 -5.23 10.89 5.54
CA GLU A 73 -4.23 11.95 5.62
C GLU A 73 -3.47 11.82 6.93
N PRO A 74 -2.15 12.10 6.95
CA PRO A 74 -1.38 12.08 8.18
C PRO A 74 -1.73 13.29 9.08
N PRO A 75 -1.54 13.19 10.41
CA PRO A 75 -1.92 14.24 11.37
C PRO A 75 -1.41 15.63 10.97
N ALA A 76 -2.31 16.59 10.73
CA ALA A 76 -1.98 17.90 10.17
C ALA A 76 -1.28 18.86 11.16
N GLU A 77 -1.30 18.55 12.46
CA GLU A 77 -0.80 19.43 13.50
C GLU A 77 0.73 19.54 13.51
N SER A 78 1.24 20.77 13.55
CA SER A 78 2.66 21.05 13.68
C SER A 78 3.21 20.47 14.98
N GLY A 79 4.35 19.77 14.91
CA GLY A 79 4.97 19.13 16.08
C GLY A 79 4.50 17.70 16.35
N THR A 80 3.52 17.19 15.59
CA THR A 80 3.17 15.76 15.61
C THR A 80 4.00 14.97 14.61
N ASP A 81 4.37 13.74 14.97
CA ASP A 81 5.08 12.84 14.07
C ASP A 81 4.13 12.34 12.97
N ALA A 82 4.30 12.89 11.76
CA ALA A 82 3.51 12.53 10.57
C ALA A 82 3.68 11.07 10.15
N TRP A 83 4.72 10.39 10.64
CA TRP A 83 5.03 8.99 10.34
C TRP A 83 4.64 8.03 11.48
N ALA A 84 4.02 8.50 12.56
CA ALA A 84 3.63 7.65 13.69
C ALA A 84 2.75 6.45 13.27
N TRP A 85 1.96 6.60 12.20
CA TRP A 85 1.15 5.52 11.63
C TRP A 85 2.00 4.39 11.02
N ALA A 86 3.18 4.69 10.48
CA ALA A 86 4.06 3.71 9.85
C ALA A 86 4.74 2.83 10.91
N ASP A 87 5.07 3.38 12.08
CA ASP A 87 5.62 2.62 13.21
C ASP A 87 4.61 1.58 13.74
N GLY A 88 3.32 1.92 13.70
CA GLY A 88 2.21 1.05 14.10
C GLY A 88 1.52 0.36 12.92
N VAL A 89 2.12 0.29 11.74
CA VAL A 89 1.42 -0.19 10.53
C VAL A 89 0.86 -1.61 10.67
N THR A 90 1.55 -2.45 11.45
CA THR A 90 1.16 -3.84 11.71
C THR A 90 0.03 -3.99 12.73
N ASP A 91 -0.24 -2.93 13.51
CA ASP A 91 -1.32 -2.86 14.50
C ASP A 91 -2.69 -2.54 13.88
N PHE A 92 -2.72 -2.09 12.62
CA PHE A 92 -3.97 -1.91 11.89
C PHE A 92 -4.56 -3.25 11.45
N LYS A 93 -5.87 -3.41 11.66
CA LYS A 93 -6.63 -4.59 11.22
C LYS A 93 -7.95 -4.15 10.60
N LEU A 94 -8.35 -4.78 9.50
CA LEU A 94 -9.76 -4.77 9.11
C LEU A 94 -10.51 -5.85 9.86
N LYS A 95 -11.73 -5.56 10.32
CA LYS A 95 -12.61 -6.52 10.98
C LYS A 95 -13.88 -6.72 10.18
N ASP A 96 -14.35 -7.97 10.10
CA ASP A 96 -15.63 -8.32 9.46
C ASP A 96 -16.77 -8.51 10.47
N SER A 97 -17.98 -8.72 9.94
CA SER A 97 -19.19 -8.96 10.72
C SER A 97 -19.16 -10.25 11.54
N ALA A 98 -18.25 -11.18 11.23
CA ALA A 98 -18.00 -12.41 11.99
C ALA A 98 -16.86 -12.23 13.02
N SER A 99 -16.39 -11.00 13.23
CA SER A 99 -15.25 -10.65 14.09
C SER A 99 -13.90 -11.24 13.67
N LYS A 100 -13.76 -11.72 12.43
CA LYS A 100 -12.47 -12.09 11.86
C LYS A 100 -11.69 -10.84 11.50
N THR A 101 -10.39 -10.88 11.74
CA THR A 101 -9.46 -9.79 11.42
C THR A 101 -8.59 -10.10 10.21
N TYR A 102 -8.17 -9.04 9.51
CA TYR A 102 -7.29 -9.10 8.35
C TYR A 102 -6.10 -8.15 8.55
N ASP A 103 -4.90 -8.68 8.40
CA ASP A 103 -3.65 -7.93 8.52
C ASP A 103 -3.38 -7.06 7.29
N VAL A 104 -2.62 -5.98 7.51
CA VAL A 104 -2.10 -5.14 6.44
C VAL A 104 -1.16 -5.96 5.53
N ARG A 105 -1.45 -5.93 4.23
CA ARG A 105 -0.67 -6.56 3.15
C ARG A 105 0.13 -5.55 2.34
N GLY A 106 -0.18 -4.27 2.47
CA GLY A 106 0.64 -3.20 1.91
C GLY A 106 0.39 -1.86 2.57
N ALA A 107 1.37 -0.99 2.48
CA ALA A 107 1.28 0.38 2.93
C ALA A 107 1.96 1.28 1.90
N PHE A 108 1.27 2.34 1.49
CA PHE A 108 1.75 3.26 0.48
C PHE A 108 1.63 4.68 1.02
N ALA A 109 2.63 5.52 0.74
CA ALA A 109 2.60 6.92 1.11
C ALA A 109 3.07 7.77 -0.07
N LYS A 110 2.32 8.84 -0.36
CA LYS A 110 2.80 9.93 -1.19
C LYS A 110 3.54 10.90 -0.31
N VAL A 111 4.79 11.20 -0.64
CA VAL A 111 5.66 12.05 0.16
C VAL A 111 6.05 13.27 -0.65
N ARG A 112 5.94 14.46 -0.06
CA ARG A 112 6.28 15.72 -0.73
C ARG A 112 7.68 16.16 -0.35
N SER A 113 8.60 16.17 -1.31
CA SER A 113 9.96 16.73 -1.15
C SER A 113 10.11 17.96 -2.02
N GLY A 114 10.21 19.15 -1.38
CA GLY A 114 10.14 20.42 -2.10
C GLY A 114 8.83 20.57 -2.86
N ARG A 115 8.89 20.65 -4.20
CA ARG A 115 7.72 20.74 -5.10
C ARG A 115 7.36 19.41 -5.76
N GLU A 116 8.07 18.33 -5.44
CA GLU A 116 7.95 17.06 -6.14
C GLU A 116 7.29 16.00 -5.24
N ASP A 117 6.39 15.21 -5.82
CA ASP A 117 5.83 14.04 -5.15
C ASP A 117 6.73 12.82 -5.38
N ARG A 118 6.88 12.01 -4.34
CA ARG A 118 7.59 10.72 -4.33
C ARG A 118 6.70 9.64 -3.71
N MET A 119 7.14 8.38 -3.81
CA MET A 119 6.45 7.24 -3.22
C MET A 119 7.33 6.54 -2.19
N VAL A 120 6.72 6.14 -1.09
CA VAL A 120 7.18 5.04 -0.24
C VAL A 120 6.13 3.95 -0.33
N ALA A 121 6.53 2.71 -0.57
CA ALA A 121 5.57 1.61 -0.67
C ALA A 121 6.17 0.28 -0.24
N THR A 122 5.43 -0.47 0.59
CA THR A 122 5.69 -1.88 0.85
C THR A 122 4.44 -2.68 0.50
N TYR A 123 4.58 -3.80 -0.19
CA TYR A 123 3.49 -4.73 -0.48
C TYR A 123 3.98 -6.16 -0.53
N ASP A 124 3.20 -7.09 0.02
CA ASP A 124 3.39 -8.52 -0.17
C ASP A 124 2.02 -9.22 -0.28
N ALA A 125 1.74 -9.81 -1.45
CA ALA A 125 0.49 -10.52 -1.70
C ALA A 125 0.35 -11.82 -0.88
N SER A 126 1.47 -12.36 -0.38
CA SER A 126 1.55 -13.67 0.27
C SER A 126 1.66 -13.60 1.79
N ALA A 127 2.25 -12.55 2.35
CA ALA A 127 2.43 -12.37 3.79
C ALA A 127 1.97 -10.97 4.27
N PRO A 128 1.59 -10.80 5.55
CA PRO A 128 1.51 -9.48 6.16
C PRO A 128 2.86 -8.75 6.04
N ILE A 129 2.83 -7.43 5.84
CA ILE A 129 4.06 -6.63 5.88
C ILE A 129 4.54 -6.49 7.32
N SER A 130 5.86 -6.38 7.52
CA SER A 130 6.46 -6.17 8.84
C SER A 130 6.67 -4.69 9.18
N GLY A 131 6.52 -3.79 8.21
CA GLY A 131 6.76 -2.36 8.38
C GLY A 131 6.76 -1.59 7.06
N LEU A 132 6.94 -0.28 7.19
CA LEU A 132 7.15 0.65 6.09
C LEU A 132 8.37 1.51 6.43
N SER A 133 9.28 1.70 5.47
CA SER A 133 10.41 2.60 5.66
C SER A 133 9.92 4.03 5.85
N ARG A 134 10.53 4.77 6.78
CA ARG A 134 10.26 6.19 6.96
C ARG A 134 11.03 7.02 5.95
N ASP A 135 10.60 8.26 5.77
CA ASP A 135 11.33 9.28 5.05
C ASP A 135 11.43 10.56 5.89
N GLU A 136 12.43 11.38 5.62
CA GLU A 136 12.57 12.68 6.29
C GLU A 136 11.48 13.67 5.87
N ASN A 137 10.94 13.52 4.66
CA ASN A 137 9.87 14.36 4.17
C ASN A 137 8.52 13.89 4.68
N ARG A 138 7.58 14.83 4.75
CA ARG A 138 6.24 14.60 5.30
C ARG A 138 5.36 13.83 4.29
N PRO A 139 4.65 12.76 4.71
CA PRO A 139 3.62 12.16 3.88
C PRO A 139 2.45 13.13 3.69
N THR A 140 1.76 13.00 2.57
CA THR A 140 0.61 13.82 2.18
C THR A 140 -0.65 12.98 2.04
N ASP A 141 -0.50 11.77 1.52
CA ASP A 141 -1.55 10.75 1.46
C ASP A 141 -0.98 9.43 1.95
N VAL A 142 -1.75 8.69 2.73
CA VAL A 142 -1.38 7.34 3.19
C VAL A 142 -2.47 6.34 2.81
N TYR A 143 -2.03 5.13 2.47
CA TYR A 143 -2.91 4.05 2.03
C TYR A 143 -2.50 2.76 2.74
N LEU A 144 -3.46 2.10 3.37
CA LEU A 144 -3.30 0.76 3.92
C LEU A 144 -4.05 -0.22 3.04
N ALA A 145 -3.36 -1.24 2.53
CA ALA A 145 -3.91 -2.27 1.67
C ALA A 145 -4.07 -3.57 2.44
N PHE A 146 -5.26 -4.15 2.36
CA PHE A 146 -5.65 -5.41 2.95
C PHE A 146 -6.10 -6.36 1.85
N ILE A 147 -5.88 -7.65 2.03
CA ILE A 147 -6.42 -8.68 1.13
C ILE A 147 -7.49 -9.46 1.86
N VAL A 148 -8.70 -9.43 1.31
CA VAL A 148 -9.92 -9.93 1.95
C VAL A 148 -10.64 -10.86 0.98
N PRO A 149 -11.23 -11.99 1.44
CA PRO A 149 -12.07 -12.84 0.60
C PRO A 149 -13.23 -12.06 -0.03
N THR A 150 -13.59 -12.46 -1.25
CA THR A 150 -14.78 -11.95 -1.92
C THR A 150 -16.02 -12.39 -1.13
N GLY A 151 -17.02 -11.53 -1.02
CA GLY A 151 -18.24 -11.75 -0.23
C GLY A 151 -18.10 -11.38 1.25
N THR A 152 -16.92 -10.98 1.73
CA THR A 152 -16.76 -10.54 3.12
C THR A 152 -17.50 -9.22 3.37
N GLN A 153 -18.20 -9.15 4.51
CA GLN A 153 -18.84 -7.94 5.01
C GLN A 153 -17.95 -7.29 6.08
N LEU A 154 -17.24 -6.23 5.70
CA LEU A 154 -16.35 -5.50 6.61
C LEU A 154 -17.13 -4.47 7.45
N THR A 155 -16.73 -4.31 8.72
CA THR A 155 -17.43 -3.51 9.72
C THR A 155 -16.58 -2.42 10.39
N SER A 156 -15.26 -2.63 10.50
CA SER A 156 -14.39 -1.62 11.09
C SER A 156 -12.94 -1.71 10.61
N LEU A 157 -12.24 -0.59 10.75
CA LEU A 157 -10.80 -0.52 10.84
C LEU A 157 -10.45 -0.35 12.31
N ASP A 158 -9.63 -1.26 12.81
CA ASP A 158 -9.14 -1.27 14.17
C ASP A 158 -7.65 -0.90 14.19
N PHE A 159 -7.21 -0.22 15.24
CA PHE A 159 -5.81 0.07 15.54
C PHE A 159 -5.54 -0.30 16.99
N LYS A 160 -4.54 -1.15 17.25
CA LYS A 160 -4.21 -1.64 18.59
C LYS A 160 -5.42 -2.26 19.33
N GLY A 161 -6.27 -2.96 18.58
CA GLY A 161 -7.48 -3.61 19.10
C GLY A 161 -8.67 -2.69 19.37
N GLN A 162 -8.57 -1.40 19.07
CA GLN A 162 -9.67 -0.43 19.18
C GLN A 162 -10.18 -0.03 17.82
N ALA A 163 -11.51 -0.03 17.64
CA ALA A 163 -12.13 0.46 16.41
C ALA A 163 -11.90 1.98 16.29
N ILE A 164 -11.14 2.37 15.27
CA ILE A 164 -10.88 3.79 14.97
C ILE A 164 -11.81 4.33 13.89
N GLN A 165 -12.41 3.44 13.09
CA GLN A 165 -13.43 3.78 12.11
C GLN A 165 -14.41 2.62 11.97
N GLN A 166 -15.71 2.91 12.04
CA GLN A 166 -16.78 1.95 11.75
C GLN A 166 -17.39 2.23 10.38
N PHE A 167 -17.83 1.19 9.69
CA PHE A 167 -18.47 1.28 8.38
C PHE A 167 -19.21 -0.03 8.06
N GLN A 168 -19.87 -0.08 6.90
CA GLN A 168 -20.42 -1.32 6.37
C GLN A 168 -20.02 -1.42 4.89
N LEU A 169 -19.12 -2.33 4.56
CA LEU A 169 -18.63 -2.53 3.20
C LEU A 169 -18.71 -4.00 2.79
N ALA A 170 -19.52 -4.32 1.80
CA ALA A 170 -19.52 -5.63 1.15
C ALA A 170 -18.41 -5.69 0.10
N VAL A 171 -17.51 -6.66 0.22
CA VAL A 171 -16.42 -6.88 -0.72
C VAL A 171 -16.94 -7.70 -1.91
N GLN A 172 -17.03 -7.10 -3.09
CA GLN A 172 -17.49 -7.73 -4.33
C GLN A 172 -16.33 -7.99 -5.31
#